data_AF-A0A9W3B2W8-F1
#
_entry.id   AF-A0A9W3B2W8-F1
#
_cell.length_a   1.000
_cell.length_b   1.000
_cell.length_c   1.000
_cell.angle_alpha   90.00
_cell.angle_beta   90.00
_cell.angle_gamma   90.00
#
_symmetry.space_group_name_H-M   'P 1'
#
loop_
_entity.id
_entity.type
_entity.pdbx_description
1 polymer ?
#
loop_
_entity_poly.entity_id
_entity_poly.type
_entity_poly.pdbx_seq_one_letter_code
_entity_poly.pdbx_strand_id
1 'polypeptide(L)'
;MSSPRRPKFWPKTTQPYPFYNMSEKRNLRTGSGTVRCVTKFQDGVSQDGRNKDVGHTNCCCRKCNVSESPSNVYWTLNVFTATHVVFDDIEASHTTLRLFYDRDDSPVISLDEVGVSEANIENDFCSLYCVTCDETVGNKLMEMYEHFYKVWLKFYRKYLESRSNHKLTFIVSHPHGCSKQVSVGQWEDMYKVGDRSQLTYTTCTCPGSSGAYVNCLGYKNSFWTWSECVHSKSLKSGLNSSGIGYL
;
A
#
# COMPACT_ATOMS: atom_id res chain seq x y z
N MET A 1 -12.88 1.37 13.20
CA MET A 1 -13.65 2.60 13.48
C MET A 1 -13.48 3.56 12.32
N SER A 2 -14.49 4.33 11.93
CA SER A 2 -14.32 5.39 10.92
C SER A 2 -13.93 6.70 11.59
N SER A 3 -12.93 7.39 11.04
CA SER A 3 -12.48 8.66 11.62
C SER A 3 -13.56 9.75 11.48
N PRO A 4 -13.83 10.54 12.54
CA PRO A 4 -14.72 11.70 12.44
C PRO A 4 -14.13 12.81 11.56
N ARG A 5 -12.85 12.71 11.18
CA ARG A 5 -12.15 13.70 10.35
C ARG A 5 -12.31 13.42 8.84
N ARG A 6 -12.96 12.32 8.45
CA ARG A 6 -13.25 12.07 7.03
C ARG A 6 -14.04 13.25 6.45
N PRO A 7 -13.69 13.76 5.25
CA PRO A 7 -14.46 14.82 4.63
C PRO A 7 -15.79 14.28 4.10
N LYS A 8 -16.78 15.15 3.94
CA LYS A 8 -18.07 14.77 3.35
C LYS A 8 -17.96 14.39 1.87
N PHE A 9 -17.08 15.08 1.14
CA PHE A 9 -16.89 14.91 -0.30
C PHE A 9 -15.41 14.78 -0.64
N TRP A 10 -15.11 14.18 -1.80
CA TRP A 10 -13.77 14.26 -2.37
C TRP A 10 -13.39 15.73 -2.61
N PRO A 11 -12.11 16.12 -2.42
CA PRO A 11 -11.65 17.48 -2.61
C PRO A 11 -12.07 18.04 -3.97
N LYS A 12 -12.61 19.27 -3.97
CA LYS A 12 -13.03 19.99 -5.18
C LYS A 12 -14.13 19.30 -5.99
N THR A 13 -14.90 18.40 -5.38
CA THR A 13 -16.05 17.74 -6.02
C THR A 13 -17.28 17.74 -5.12
N THR A 14 -18.42 17.32 -5.67
CA THR A 14 -19.64 16.97 -4.91
C THR A 14 -19.79 15.46 -4.69
N GLN A 15 -18.79 14.66 -5.10
CA GLN A 15 -18.83 13.21 -4.96
C GLN A 15 -18.62 12.83 -3.48
N PRO A 16 -19.53 12.05 -2.86
CA PRO A 16 -19.37 11.63 -1.47
C PRO A 16 -18.06 10.90 -1.22
N TYR A 17 -17.39 11.23 -0.12
CA TYR A 17 -16.19 10.51 0.29
C TYR A 17 -16.56 9.15 0.90
N PRO A 18 -15.84 8.06 0.58
CA PRO A 18 -16.15 6.75 1.14
C PRO A 18 -16.18 6.77 2.67
N PHE A 19 -17.22 6.14 3.22
CA PHE A 19 -17.39 5.90 4.66
C PHE A 19 -17.57 7.15 5.55
N TYR A 20 -17.80 8.35 4.99
CA TYR A 20 -18.02 9.57 5.79
C TYR A 20 -19.13 9.44 6.84
N ASN A 21 -20.33 8.99 6.44
CA ASN A 21 -21.48 8.84 7.33
C ASN A 21 -21.55 7.48 8.05
N MET A 22 -20.44 6.75 8.16
CA MET A 22 -20.43 5.41 8.78
C MET A 22 -19.88 5.37 10.20
N SER A 23 -19.64 6.52 10.84
CA SER A 23 -19.07 6.64 12.19
C SER A 23 -19.85 5.86 13.27
N GLU A 24 -21.16 5.68 13.10
CA GLU A 24 -22.03 5.01 14.09
C GLU A 24 -22.09 3.48 13.95
N LYS A 25 -21.59 2.90 12.83
CA LYS A 25 -21.67 1.45 12.58
C LYS A 25 -20.29 0.81 12.64
N ARG A 26 -20.14 -0.25 13.44
CA ARG A 26 -18.95 -1.12 13.44
C ARG A 26 -18.91 -2.00 12.19
N ASN A 27 -18.70 -1.38 11.03
CA ASN A 27 -18.51 -2.10 9.77
C ASN A 27 -17.05 -2.49 9.62
N LEU A 28 -16.77 -3.79 9.48
CA LEU A 28 -15.46 -4.25 9.05
C LEU A 28 -15.23 -3.76 7.61
N ARG A 29 -14.11 -3.07 7.39
CA ARG A 29 -13.68 -2.62 6.08
C ARG A 29 -12.39 -3.33 5.74
N THR A 30 -12.25 -3.70 4.49
CA THR A 30 -11.09 -4.38 3.97
C THR A 30 -10.63 -3.65 2.72
N GLY A 31 -9.32 -3.55 2.54
CA GLY A 31 -8.71 -3.11 1.30
C GLY A 31 -7.44 -3.90 1.05
N SER A 32 -6.71 -3.48 0.04
CA SER A 32 -5.42 -4.04 -0.32
C SER A 32 -4.32 -3.02 -0.04
N GLY A 33 -3.10 -3.54 0.12
CA GLY A 33 -1.90 -2.72 0.25
C GLY A 33 -0.70 -3.45 -0.31
N THR A 34 0.42 -2.76 -0.42
CA THR A 34 1.68 -3.34 -0.88
C THR A 34 2.80 -2.92 0.05
N VAL A 35 3.54 -3.91 0.57
CA VAL A 35 4.79 -3.64 1.30
C VAL A 35 5.82 -3.10 0.32
N ARG A 36 6.33 -1.90 0.60
CA ARG A 36 7.16 -1.10 -0.30
C ARG A 36 8.57 -0.90 0.18
N CYS A 37 8.75 -0.91 1.49
CA CYS A 37 10.06 -0.85 2.11
C CYS A 37 10.06 -1.75 3.35
N VAL A 38 11.18 -2.42 3.55
CA VAL A 38 11.44 -3.23 4.73
C VAL A 38 12.86 -2.87 5.16
N THR A 39 12.99 -2.24 6.31
CA THR A 39 14.29 -1.83 6.83
C THR A 39 14.54 -2.55 8.16
N LYS A 40 15.66 -3.26 8.23
CA LYS A 40 16.14 -3.88 9.47
C LYS A 40 16.91 -2.85 10.29
N PHE A 41 16.63 -2.82 11.57
CA PHE A 41 17.33 -2.04 12.59
C PHE A 41 17.97 -2.97 13.60
N GLN A 42 19.14 -2.57 14.08
CA GLN A 42 19.81 -3.16 15.23
C GLN A 42 20.38 -2.03 16.07
N ASP A 43 20.00 -1.97 17.34
CA ASP A 43 20.43 -0.94 18.29
C ASP A 43 20.13 0.49 17.78
N GLY A 44 18.99 0.64 17.08
CA GLY A 44 18.56 1.90 16.45
C GLY A 44 19.25 2.24 15.12
N VAL A 45 20.21 1.43 14.67
CA VAL A 45 20.96 1.66 13.44
C VAL A 45 20.36 0.87 12.28
N SER A 46 20.02 1.57 11.20
CA SER A 46 19.58 0.92 9.96
C SER A 46 20.69 0.07 9.36
N GLN A 47 20.38 -1.19 9.05
CA GLN A 47 21.32 -2.13 8.45
C GLN A 47 21.39 -2.02 6.91
N ASP A 48 20.45 -1.29 6.28
CA ASP A 48 20.43 -1.10 4.82
C ASP A 48 21.18 0.17 4.35
N GLY A 49 21.63 1.01 5.29
CA GLY A 49 22.30 2.29 5.02
C GLY A 49 21.43 3.36 4.35
N ARG A 50 20.13 3.11 4.13
CA ARG A 50 19.22 4.01 3.40
C ARG A 50 18.54 5.02 4.33
N ASN A 51 18.31 4.63 5.58
CA ASN A 51 17.63 5.45 6.57
C ASN A 51 18.60 5.89 7.68
N LYS A 52 18.46 7.14 8.13
CA LYS A 52 19.13 7.63 9.34
C LYS A 52 18.41 7.08 10.58
N ASP A 53 19.13 7.08 11.69
CA ASP A 53 18.68 6.72 13.04
C ASP A 53 17.22 7.16 13.31
N VAL A 54 16.36 6.20 13.64
CA VAL A 54 14.91 6.41 13.86
C VAL A 54 14.61 6.91 15.28
N GLY A 55 15.64 7.13 16.10
CA GLY A 55 15.50 7.65 17.46
C GLY A 55 15.05 6.60 18.49
N HIS A 56 14.93 5.33 18.09
CA HIS A 56 14.57 4.22 18.97
C HIS A 56 15.58 3.08 18.85
N THR A 57 16.25 2.77 19.96
CA THR A 57 17.20 1.65 20.04
C THR A 57 16.53 0.28 20.11
N ASN A 58 15.26 0.25 20.52
CA ASN A 58 14.46 -0.96 20.71
C ASN A 58 13.18 -0.95 19.87
N CYS A 59 12.63 -2.13 19.61
CA CYS A 59 11.38 -2.32 18.89
C CYS A 59 10.20 -1.74 19.67
N CYS A 60 9.31 -1.03 18.97
CA CYS A 60 8.06 -0.48 19.52
C CYS A 60 6.81 -1.30 19.17
N CYS A 61 6.97 -2.58 18.80
CA CYS A 61 5.82 -3.45 18.57
C CYS A 61 5.10 -3.75 19.89
N ARG A 62 3.83 -4.17 19.84
CA ARG A 62 3.01 -4.44 21.03
C ARG A 62 3.70 -5.36 22.05
N LYS A 63 4.34 -6.43 21.56
CA LYS A 63 5.08 -7.39 22.39
C LYS A 63 6.25 -6.72 23.12
N CYS A 64 6.99 -5.84 22.44
CA CYS A 64 8.15 -5.18 23.03
C CYS A 64 7.76 -4.00 23.93
N ASN A 65 6.67 -3.28 23.64
CA ASN A 65 6.19 -2.17 24.46
C ASN A 65 5.82 -2.58 25.90
N VAL A 66 5.43 -3.83 26.10
CA VAL A 66 5.07 -4.37 27.43
C VAL A 66 6.14 -5.31 28.01
N SER A 67 7.25 -5.52 27.29
CA SER A 67 8.33 -6.41 27.71
C SER A 67 9.38 -5.64 28.53
N GLU A 68 9.90 -6.25 29.59
CA GLU A 68 11.09 -5.75 30.30
C GLU A 68 12.38 -5.94 29.49
N SER A 69 12.32 -6.79 28.46
CA SER A 69 13.41 -7.06 27.51
C SER A 69 12.91 -6.83 26.08
N PRO A 70 12.71 -5.57 25.65
CA PRO A 70 12.34 -5.27 24.28
C PRO A 70 13.48 -5.66 23.33
N SER A 71 13.15 -6.13 22.13
CA SER A 71 14.15 -6.52 21.14
C SER A 71 14.88 -5.29 20.61
N ASN A 72 16.21 -5.31 20.61
CA ASN A 72 17.04 -4.30 19.95
C ASN A 72 17.18 -4.53 18.44
N VAL A 73 16.75 -5.70 17.94
CA VAL A 73 16.65 -6.02 16.51
C VAL A 73 15.19 -6.02 16.08
N TYR A 74 14.86 -5.25 15.04
CA TYR A 74 13.50 -5.13 14.52
C TYR A 74 13.45 -4.70 13.07
N TRP A 75 12.27 -4.79 12.47
CA TRP A 75 12.01 -4.37 11.09
C TRP A 75 10.90 -3.33 11.09
N THR A 76 11.11 -2.26 10.35
CA THR A 76 10.05 -1.32 9.98
C THR A 76 9.54 -1.68 8.59
N LEU A 77 8.23 -1.62 8.43
CA LEU A 77 7.52 -1.89 7.20
C LEU A 77 6.84 -0.60 6.76
N ASN A 78 6.98 -0.27 5.49
CA ASN A 78 6.19 0.78 4.87
C ASN A 78 5.22 0.15 3.86
N VAL A 79 3.93 0.43 4.02
CA VAL A 79 2.85 -0.18 3.24
C VAL A 79 2.04 0.89 2.55
N PHE A 80 1.96 0.83 1.22
CA PHE A 80 1.12 1.74 0.45
C PHE A 80 -0.29 1.18 0.30
N THR A 81 -1.28 2.03 0.48
CA THR A 81 -2.70 1.78 0.25
C THR A 81 -3.40 3.08 -0.19
N ALA A 82 -4.73 3.07 -0.29
CA ALA A 82 -5.50 4.27 -0.58
C ALA A 82 -5.97 4.97 0.69
N THR A 83 -5.97 6.31 0.70
CA THR A 83 -6.42 7.11 1.85
C THR A 83 -7.88 6.83 2.21
N HIS A 84 -8.72 6.52 1.23
CA HIS A 84 -10.10 6.17 1.56
C HIS A 84 -10.22 4.80 2.24
N VAL A 85 -9.20 3.92 2.18
CA VAL A 85 -9.14 2.65 2.92
C VAL A 85 -8.74 2.90 4.38
N VAL A 86 -7.60 3.56 4.61
CA VAL A 86 -7.14 4.02 5.93
C VAL A 86 -6.88 5.52 5.86
N PHE A 87 -7.68 6.30 6.58
CA PHE A 87 -7.74 7.75 6.42
C PHE A 87 -6.71 8.52 7.26
N ASP A 88 -6.56 8.14 8.52
CA ASP A 88 -5.70 8.81 9.50
C ASP A 88 -5.29 7.85 10.62
N ASP A 89 -4.55 8.35 11.61
CA ASP A 89 -4.07 7.56 12.75
C ASP A 89 -5.19 6.97 13.62
N ILE A 90 -6.38 7.59 13.65
CA ILE A 90 -7.53 7.02 14.36
C ILE A 90 -7.95 5.72 13.69
N GLU A 91 -7.96 5.68 12.35
CA GLU A 91 -8.29 4.45 11.63
C GLU A 91 -7.13 3.45 11.63
N ALA A 92 -5.88 3.92 11.52
CA ALA A 92 -4.70 3.07 11.52
C ALA A 92 -4.54 2.32 12.85
N SER A 93 -4.77 2.97 13.99
CA SER A 93 -4.77 2.32 15.32
C SER A 93 -5.84 1.24 15.52
N HIS A 94 -6.80 1.15 14.59
CA HIS A 94 -7.83 0.11 14.56
C HIS A 94 -7.73 -0.78 13.30
N THR A 95 -6.56 -0.78 12.65
CA THR A 95 -6.28 -1.55 11.44
C THR A 95 -5.30 -2.68 11.74
N THR A 96 -5.57 -3.85 11.17
CA THR A 96 -4.66 -5.00 11.19
C THR A 96 -4.17 -5.27 9.77
N LEU A 97 -2.85 -5.39 9.58
CA LEU A 97 -2.27 -5.85 8.33
C LEU A 97 -2.21 -7.38 8.33
N ARG A 98 -2.84 -8.02 7.36
CA ARG A 98 -2.77 -9.48 7.14
C ARG A 98 -1.76 -9.78 6.04
N LEU A 99 -0.64 -10.36 6.42
CA LEU A 99 0.45 -10.73 5.53
C LEU A 99 0.36 -12.20 5.10
N PHE A 100 0.93 -12.50 3.94
CA PHE A 100 1.08 -13.85 3.36
C PHE A 100 -0.24 -14.62 3.10
N TYR A 101 -1.36 -13.92 2.96
CA TYR A 101 -2.67 -14.55 2.74
C TYR A 101 -2.93 -14.92 1.27
N ASP A 102 -2.15 -15.86 0.74
CA ASP A 102 -2.13 -16.18 -0.69
C ASP A 102 -3.33 -17.04 -1.13
N ARG A 103 -3.74 -17.97 -0.27
CA ARG A 103 -4.81 -18.95 -0.44
C ARG A 103 -5.59 -19.09 0.87
N ASP A 104 -6.78 -19.69 0.83
CA ASP A 104 -7.63 -19.85 2.02
C ASP A 104 -6.99 -20.67 3.15
N ASP A 105 -6.06 -21.57 2.82
CA ASP A 105 -5.27 -22.38 3.75
C ASP A 105 -3.91 -21.77 4.11
N SER A 106 -3.60 -20.57 3.61
CA SER A 106 -2.29 -19.94 3.86
C SER A 106 -2.15 -19.49 5.32
N PRO A 107 -0.95 -19.66 5.91
CA PRO A 107 -0.67 -19.09 7.22
C PRO A 107 -0.73 -17.56 7.13
N VAL A 108 -1.65 -16.96 7.90
CA VAL A 108 -1.82 -15.50 7.97
C VAL A 108 -1.04 -14.97 9.16
N ILE A 109 -0.20 -13.97 8.91
CA ILE A 109 0.45 -13.20 9.97
C ILE A 109 -0.25 -11.85 10.09
N SER A 110 -0.69 -11.52 11.29
CA SER A 110 -1.33 -10.24 11.60
C SER A 110 -0.36 -9.29 12.28
N LEU A 111 -0.32 -8.03 11.82
CA LEU A 111 0.38 -6.94 12.49
C LEU A 111 -0.62 -5.84 12.86
N ASP A 112 -0.70 -5.51 14.14
CA ASP A 112 -1.76 -4.65 14.71
C ASP A 112 -1.30 -3.23 15.08
N GLU A 113 0.01 -3.00 15.21
CA GLU A 113 0.57 -1.68 15.53
C GLU A 113 0.83 -0.90 14.24
N VAL A 114 -0.25 -0.39 13.65
CA VAL A 114 -0.24 0.34 12.38
C VAL A 114 -0.41 1.84 12.64
N GLY A 115 0.49 2.65 12.06
CA GLY A 115 0.36 4.11 12.05
C GLY A 115 0.37 4.66 10.63
N VAL A 116 0.00 5.93 10.48
CA VAL A 116 0.08 6.65 9.21
C VAL A 116 1.37 7.46 9.16
N SER A 117 2.19 7.25 8.13
CA SER A 117 3.34 8.12 7.85
C SER A 117 2.95 9.26 6.91
N GLU A 118 2.05 9.01 5.95
CA GLU A 118 1.53 10.02 5.04
C GLU A 118 0.10 9.64 4.62
N ALA A 119 -0.80 10.62 4.53
CA ALA A 119 -2.11 10.45 3.94
C ALA A 119 -2.46 11.68 3.12
N ASN A 120 -2.80 11.46 1.85
CA ASN A 120 -3.19 12.51 0.93
C ASN A 120 -4.54 12.17 0.29
N ILE A 121 -5.55 13.01 0.55
CA ILE A 121 -6.92 12.82 0.07
C ILE A 121 -7.04 13.18 -1.41
N GLU A 122 -6.31 14.20 -1.88
CA GLU A 122 -6.35 14.63 -3.28
C GLU A 122 -5.79 13.54 -4.21
N ASN A 123 -4.74 12.86 -3.76
CA ASN A 123 -4.08 11.79 -4.51
C ASN A 123 -4.65 10.40 -4.21
N ASP A 124 -5.49 10.30 -3.18
CA ASP A 124 -6.01 9.05 -2.62
C ASP A 124 -4.92 8.03 -2.28
N PHE A 125 -3.81 8.53 -1.73
CA PHE A 125 -2.64 7.75 -1.38
C PHE A 125 -2.35 7.82 0.12
N CYS A 126 -2.19 6.66 0.74
CA CYS A 126 -1.78 6.54 2.13
C CYS A 126 -0.59 5.60 2.28
N SER A 127 0.39 6.06 3.03
CA SER A 127 1.56 5.33 3.44
C SER A 127 1.41 5.00 4.93
N LEU A 128 1.35 3.71 5.22
CA LEU A 128 1.28 3.16 6.57
C LEU A 128 2.67 2.71 7.01
N TYR A 129 2.98 2.86 8.28
CA TYR A 129 4.14 2.24 8.89
C TYR A 129 3.70 1.21 9.92
N CYS A 130 4.49 0.15 10.05
CA CYS A 130 4.29 -0.92 11.02
C CYS A 130 5.65 -1.48 11.43
N VAL A 131 5.72 -2.06 12.63
CA VAL A 131 6.95 -2.66 13.16
C VAL A 131 6.76 -4.11 13.55
N THR A 132 7.81 -4.91 13.41
CA THR A 132 7.87 -6.27 13.94
C THR A 132 9.26 -6.58 14.48
N CYS A 133 9.34 -7.33 15.58
CA CYS A 133 10.58 -7.93 16.07
C CYS A 133 10.65 -9.44 15.74
N ASP A 134 9.69 -9.97 14.97
CA ASP A 134 9.72 -11.34 14.50
C ASP A 134 10.71 -11.45 13.34
N GLU A 135 11.84 -12.09 13.60
CA GLU A 135 12.91 -12.26 12.63
C GLU A 135 12.49 -13.08 11.40
N THR A 136 11.62 -14.08 11.59
CA THR A 136 11.14 -14.91 10.47
C THR A 136 10.28 -14.07 9.53
N VAL A 137 9.39 -13.24 10.07
CA VAL A 137 8.55 -12.33 9.28
C VAL A 137 9.39 -11.26 8.61
N GLY A 138 10.28 -10.60 9.36
CA GLY A 138 11.11 -9.49 8.90
C GLY A 138 12.06 -9.90 7.77
N ASN A 139 12.84 -10.95 7.96
CA ASN A 139 13.78 -11.45 6.95
C ASN A 139 13.04 -11.92 5.69
N LYS A 140 11.92 -12.64 5.84
CA LYS A 140 11.12 -13.10 4.70
C LYS A 140 10.61 -11.93 3.84
N LEU A 141 10.11 -10.85 4.48
CA LEU A 141 9.65 -9.66 3.75
C LEU A 141 10.80 -8.95 3.03
N MET A 142 11.99 -8.85 3.66
CA MET A 142 13.18 -8.29 3.01
C MET A 142 13.57 -9.09 1.77
N GLU A 143 13.67 -10.41 1.88
CA GLU A 143 14.00 -11.31 0.76
C GLU A 143 12.98 -11.18 -0.38
N MET A 144 11.69 -11.16 -0.06
CA MET A 144 10.61 -10.96 -1.04
C MET A 144 10.71 -9.60 -1.73
N TYR A 145 11.02 -8.53 -0.98
CA TYR A 145 11.19 -7.19 -1.53
C TYR A 145 12.40 -7.10 -2.46
N GLU A 146 13.55 -7.65 -2.06
CA GLU A 146 14.74 -7.68 -2.90
C GLU A 146 14.51 -8.49 -4.18
N HIS A 147 13.83 -9.64 -4.06
CA HIS A 147 13.47 -10.45 -5.21
C HIS A 147 12.53 -9.68 -6.14
N PHE A 148 11.47 -9.08 -5.59
CA PHE A 148 10.54 -8.22 -6.34
C PHE A 148 11.29 -7.13 -7.10
N TYR A 149 12.21 -6.42 -6.44
CA TYR A 149 12.98 -5.35 -7.05
C TYR A 149 13.85 -5.86 -8.22
N LYS A 150 14.55 -6.99 -8.03
CA LYS A 150 15.36 -7.62 -9.09
C LYS A 150 14.51 -8.02 -10.30
N VAL A 151 13.34 -8.61 -10.07
CA VAL A 151 12.40 -9.01 -11.14
C VAL A 151 11.82 -7.77 -11.82
N TRP A 152 11.33 -6.81 -11.05
CA TRP A 152 10.76 -5.56 -11.55
C TRP A 152 11.75 -4.82 -12.44
N LEU A 153 13.03 -4.71 -12.06
CA LEU A 153 14.03 -4.01 -12.88
C LEU A 153 14.25 -4.69 -14.25
N LYS A 154 14.24 -6.03 -14.29
CA LYS A 154 14.31 -6.79 -15.55
C LYS A 154 13.08 -6.54 -16.41
N PHE A 155 11.89 -6.59 -15.80
CA PHE A 155 10.63 -6.31 -16.48
C PHE A 155 10.58 -4.88 -17.02
N TYR A 156 10.91 -3.89 -16.20
CA TYR A 156 10.98 -2.49 -16.61
C TYR A 156 11.85 -2.30 -17.85
N ARG A 157 13.10 -2.82 -17.83
CA ARG A 157 14.02 -2.70 -18.96
C ARG A 157 13.50 -3.38 -20.23
N LYS A 158 12.90 -4.56 -20.10
CA LYS A 158 12.35 -5.32 -21.22
C LYS A 158 11.20 -4.60 -21.93
N TYR A 159 10.34 -3.90 -21.17
CA TYR A 159 9.12 -3.29 -21.71
C TYR A 159 9.22 -1.77 -21.86
N LEU A 160 10.37 -1.16 -21.55
CA LEU A 160 10.56 0.29 -21.57
C LEU A 160 10.18 0.93 -22.92
N GLU A 161 10.65 0.35 -24.01
CA GLU A 161 10.44 0.87 -25.37
C GLU A 161 9.02 0.59 -25.90
N SER A 162 8.36 -0.45 -25.39
CA SER A 162 7.03 -0.89 -25.85
C SER A 162 5.89 -0.52 -24.90
N ARG A 163 6.17 0.26 -23.85
CA ARG A 163 5.20 0.60 -22.78
C ARG A 163 3.92 1.24 -23.30
N SER A 164 4.04 2.12 -24.28
CA SER A 164 2.91 2.84 -24.89
C SER A 164 2.09 1.96 -25.84
N ASN A 165 2.69 0.88 -26.36
CA ASN A 165 2.06 -0.02 -27.34
C ASN A 165 1.29 -1.13 -26.64
N HIS A 166 1.93 -1.80 -25.66
CA HIS A 166 1.30 -2.94 -24.98
C HIS A 166 0.30 -2.51 -23.92
N LYS A 167 0.55 -1.35 -23.29
CA LYS A 167 -0.22 -0.79 -22.18
C LYS A 167 -0.57 -1.78 -21.06
N LEU A 168 0.22 -2.84 -20.91
CA LEU A 168 -0.11 -3.93 -20.01
C LEU A 168 -0.12 -3.45 -18.57
N THR A 169 -1.18 -3.81 -17.86
CA THR A 169 -1.38 -3.50 -16.44
C THR A 169 -1.74 -4.77 -15.69
N PHE A 170 -1.20 -4.93 -14.49
CA PHE A 170 -1.65 -5.98 -13.58
C PHE A 170 -1.82 -5.47 -12.15
N ILE A 171 -2.73 -6.09 -11.43
CA ILE A 171 -3.07 -5.74 -10.04
C ILE A 171 -3.01 -7.02 -9.22
N VAL A 172 -2.27 -6.96 -8.11
CA VAL A 172 -2.28 -7.98 -7.07
C VAL A 172 -3.07 -7.40 -5.90
N SER A 173 -4.16 -8.06 -5.51
CA SER A 173 -5.08 -7.54 -4.49
C SER A 173 -5.63 -8.64 -3.60
N HIS A 174 -6.25 -8.24 -2.50
CA HIS A 174 -7.06 -9.09 -1.62
C HIS A 174 -8.50 -8.55 -1.61
N PRO A 175 -9.29 -8.82 -2.67
CA PRO A 175 -10.66 -8.32 -2.79
C PRO A 175 -11.46 -8.71 -1.56
N HIS A 176 -12.04 -7.72 -0.87
CA HIS A 176 -12.88 -7.95 0.32
C HIS A 176 -12.15 -8.66 1.48
N GLY A 177 -10.81 -8.62 1.48
CA GLY A 177 -9.99 -9.33 2.47
C GLY A 177 -9.93 -10.84 2.26
N CYS A 178 -10.30 -11.34 1.07
CA CYS A 178 -10.16 -12.72 0.63
C CYS A 178 -8.71 -13.06 0.21
N SER A 179 -8.50 -14.30 -0.21
CA SER A 179 -7.21 -14.75 -0.72
C SER A 179 -6.72 -13.89 -1.88
N LYS A 180 -5.40 -13.81 -2.04
CA LYS A 180 -4.76 -13.01 -3.08
C LYS A 180 -5.28 -13.34 -4.47
N GLN A 181 -5.61 -12.30 -5.24
CA GLN A 181 -6.02 -12.38 -6.63
C GLN A 181 -5.05 -11.60 -7.52
N VAL A 182 -4.83 -12.09 -8.73
CA VAL A 182 -4.05 -11.41 -9.76
C VAL A 182 -4.94 -11.13 -10.95
N SER A 183 -5.13 -9.86 -11.26
CA SER A 183 -5.88 -9.40 -12.42
C SER A 183 -4.92 -8.81 -13.44
N VAL A 184 -5.14 -9.08 -14.73
CA VAL A 184 -4.36 -8.54 -15.85
C VAL A 184 -5.31 -7.82 -16.79
N GLY A 185 -4.88 -6.69 -17.33
CA GLY A 185 -5.63 -5.88 -18.28
C GLY A 185 -4.73 -4.85 -18.94
N GLN A 186 -5.32 -3.76 -19.42
CA GLN A 186 -4.59 -2.69 -20.09
C GLN A 186 -4.97 -1.34 -19.49
N TRP A 187 -4.01 -0.42 -19.44
CA TRP A 187 -4.34 0.98 -19.19
C TRP A 187 -4.77 1.65 -20.49
N GLU A 188 -5.69 2.60 -20.41
CA GLU A 188 -6.27 3.28 -21.56
C GLU A 188 -5.66 4.67 -21.71
N ASP A 189 -5.95 5.53 -20.72
CA ASP A 189 -5.52 6.91 -20.68
C ASP A 189 -4.61 7.18 -19.48
N MET A 190 -3.71 8.15 -19.67
CA MET A 190 -2.88 8.72 -18.62
C MET A 190 -3.08 10.23 -18.61
N TYR A 191 -3.75 10.73 -17.57
CA TYR A 191 -4.00 12.15 -17.39
C TYR A 191 -2.93 12.75 -16.48
N LYS A 192 -2.23 13.78 -16.98
CA LYS A 192 -1.28 14.53 -16.15
C LYS A 192 -2.03 15.48 -15.22
N VAL A 193 -1.66 15.45 -13.95
CA VAL A 193 -2.12 16.36 -12.90
C VAL A 193 -0.88 16.97 -12.24
N GLY A 194 -0.43 18.11 -12.79
CA GLY A 194 0.89 18.67 -12.45
C GLY A 194 2.01 17.71 -12.87
N ASP A 195 2.90 17.39 -11.92
CA ASP A 195 4.02 16.43 -12.11
C ASP A 195 3.62 14.96 -11.87
N ARG A 196 2.34 14.72 -11.60
CA ARG A 196 1.78 13.39 -11.31
C ARG A 196 0.84 12.95 -12.43
N SER A 197 0.43 11.70 -12.38
CA SER A 197 -0.44 11.07 -13.37
C SER A 197 -1.56 10.28 -12.71
N GLN A 198 -2.73 10.29 -13.33
CA GLN A 198 -3.83 9.38 -13.05
C GLN A 198 -4.04 8.46 -14.26
N LEU A 199 -4.22 7.17 -13.99
CA LEU A 199 -4.44 6.15 -15.01
C LEU A 199 -5.90 5.74 -15.04
N THR A 200 -6.41 5.47 -16.23
CA THR A 200 -7.60 4.64 -16.44
C THR A 200 -7.20 3.28 -17.00
N TYR A 201 -7.93 2.23 -16.64
CA TYR A 201 -7.58 0.86 -17.07
C TYR A 201 -8.76 -0.10 -17.05
N THR A 202 -8.65 -1.18 -17.81
CA THR A 202 -9.62 -2.27 -17.96
C THR A 202 -9.38 -3.43 -17.00
N THR A 203 -8.24 -3.46 -16.29
CA THR A 203 -7.92 -4.51 -15.33
C THR A 203 -9.04 -4.68 -14.31
N CYS A 204 -9.54 -5.91 -14.17
CA CYS A 204 -10.69 -6.22 -13.31
C CYS A 204 -10.38 -5.93 -11.83
N THR A 205 -11.24 -5.13 -11.21
CA THR A 205 -11.23 -4.83 -9.77
C THR A 205 -12.65 -4.79 -9.24
N CYS A 206 -12.78 -4.66 -7.93
CA CYS A 206 -14.03 -4.38 -7.25
C CYS A 206 -13.76 -3.38 -6.10
N PRO A 207 -14.78 -2.87 -5.39
CA PRO A 207 -14.56 -2.02 -4.22
C PRO A 207 -13.64 -2.63 -3.15
N GLY A 208 -13.60 -3.97 -3.06
CA GLY A 208 -12.70 -4.67 -2.15
C GLY A 208 -11.22 -4.65 -2.56
N SER A 209 -10.90 -4.26 -3.79
CA SER A 209 -9.52 -4.16 -4.32
C SER A 209 -8.89 -2.79 -4.07
N SER A 210 -9.60 -1.84 -3.47
CA SER A 210 -9.10 -0.49 -3.18
C SER A 210 -7.76 -0.52 -2.45
N GLY A 211 -6.85 0.39 -2.82
CA GLY A 211 -5.50 0.45 -2.27
C GLY A 211 -4.51 -0.56 -2.88
N ALA A 212 -4.97 -1.50 -3.71
CA ALA A 212 -4.07 -2.38 -4.45
C ALA A 212 -3.24 -1.58 -5.44
N TYR A 213 -1.98 -1.97 -5.62
CA TYR A 213 -1.11 -1.24 -6.53
C TYR A 213 -1.41 -1.53 -7.99
N VAL A 214 -1.42 -0.47 -8.82
CA VAL A 214 -1.61 -0.56 -10.26
C VAL A 214 -0.24 -0.66 -10.93
N ASN A 215 0.16 -1.86 -11.33
CA ASN A 215 1.46 -2.07 -11.97
C ASN A 215 1.33 -1.87 -13.49
N CYS A 216 1.88 -0.79 -14.02
CA CYS A 216 1.96 -0.54 -15.46
C CYS A 216 3.34 -0.92 -16.02
N LEU A 217 3.37 -1.77 -17.04
CA LEU A 217 4.63 -2.28 -17.58
C LEU A 217 5.42 -1.19 -18.33
N GLY A 218 6.74 -1.17 -18.10
CA GLY A 218 7.68 -0.26 -18.78
C GLY A 218 7.64 1.19 -18.29
N TYR A 219 6.80 1.51 -17.31
CA TYR A 219 6.82 2.79 -16.59
C TYR A 219 7.79 2.74 -15.42
N LYS A 220 8.48 3.86 -15.21
CA LYS A 220 9.54 3.95 -14.21
C LYS A 220 8.87 4.40 -12.93
N ASN A 221 8.51 3.44 -12.09
CA ASN A 221 8.39 3.74 -10.66
C ASN A 221 9.74 4.35 -10.24
N SER A 222 9.80 5.66 -10.03
CA SER A 222 11.07 6.36 -9.89
C SER A 222 11.79 5.82 -8.65
N PHE A 223 13.13 5.75 -8.73
CA PHE A 223 14.00 5.25 -7.65
C PHE A 223 13.82 6.01 -6.32
N TRP A 224 13.27 7.23 -6.40
CA TRP A 224 13.03 8.13 -5.26
C TRP A 224 11.54 8.47 -5.07
N THR A 225 10.73 8.35 -6.12
CA THR A 225 9.29 8.59 -6.16
C THR A 225 8.63 7.40 -6.83
N TRP A 226 8.59 6.28 -6.10
CA TRP A 226 7.85 5.10 -6.53
C TRP A 226 6.43 5.52 -6.91
N SER A 227 5.87 4.96 -7.98
CA SER A 227 4.53 5.36 -8.41
C SER A 227 3.54 5.20 -7.25
N GLU A 228 2.72 6.21 -6.99
CA GLU A 228 1.72 6.20 -5.91
C GLU A 228 0.36 5.72 -6.44
N CYS A 229 0.33 5.14 -7.64
CA CYS A 229 -0.89 4.72 -8.32
C CYS A 229 -1.50 3.46 -7.70
N VAL A 230 -2.31 3.66 -6.67
CA VAL A 230 -3.18 2.63 -6.09
C VAL A 230 -4.56 2.63 -6.77
N HIS A 231 -5.26 1.50 -6.76
CA HIS A 231 -6.65 1.44 -7.22
C HIS A 231 -7.54 2.30 -6.31
N SER A 232 -8.22 3.27 -6.90
CA SER A 232 -9.04 4.24 -6.18
C SER A 232 -10.54 4.00 -6.39
N LYS A 233 -10.98 3.90 -7.66
CA LYS A 233 -12.40 3.80 -7.98
C LYS A 233 -12.68 3.13 -9.32
N SER A 234 -13.92 2.68 -9.49
CA SER A 234 -14.50 2.28 -10.78
C SER A 234 -15.36 3.41 -11.34
N LEU A 235 -15.29 3.61 -12.66
CA LEU A 235 -16.03 4.62 -13.41
C LEU A 235 -17.30 4.02 -14.02
N LYS A 236 -18.30 4.85 -14.29
CA LYS A 236 -19.55 4.42 -14.95
C LYS A 236 -19.33 3.83 -16.36
N SER A 237 -18.22 4.17 -17.01
CA SER A 237 -17.83 3.62 -18.31
C SER A 237 -17.39 2.16 -18.26
N GLY A 238 -17.26 1.56 -17.07
CA GLY A 238 -16.69 0.23 -16.88
C GLY A 238 -15.16 0.22 -16.74
N LEU A 239 -14.50 1.38 -16.95
CA LEU A 239 -13.08 1.55 -16.67
C LEU A 239 -12.83 1.75 -15.16
N ASN A 240 -11.64 1.39 -14.72
CA ASN A 240 -11.13 1.69 -13.39
C ASN A 240 -10.18 2.88 -13.43
N SER A 241 -9.96 3.50 -12.27
CA SER A 241 -9.09 4.66 -12.13
C SER A 241 -8.16 4.52 -10.92
N SER A 242 -6.90 4.93 -11.09
CA SER A 242 -5.93 5.00 -10.01
C SER A 242 -6.10 6.29 -9.18
N GLY A 243 -5.45 6.31 -8.01
CA GLY A 243 -5.02 7.54 -7.38
C GLY A 243 -4.03 8.33 -8.26
N ILE A 244 -3.69 9.54 -7.83
CA ILE A 244 -2.79 10.44 -8.56
C ILE A 244 -1.37 10.23 -8.02
N GLY A 245 -0.47 9.73 -8.86
CA GLY A 245 0.89 9.38 -8.43
C GLY A 245 1.95 9.64 -9.50
N TYR A 246 3.23 9.54 -9.12
CA TYR A 246 4.33 9.58 -10.08
C TYR A 246 4.32 8.31 -10.97
N LEU A 247 4.91 8.35 -12.17
CA LEU A 247 5.03 7.22 -13.11
C LEU A 247 6.35 7.26 -13.90
#